data_AF-A0A7X3H7Q8-F1
#
_entry.id   AF-A0A7X3H7Q8-F1
#
_cell.length_a   1.000
_cell.length_b   1.000
_cell.length_c   1.000
_cell.angle_alpha   90.00
_cell.angle_beta   90.00
_cell.angle_gamma   90.00
#
_symmetry.space_group_name_H-M   'P 1'
#
loop_
_entity.id
_entity.type
_entity.pdbx_description
1 polymer ?
#
loop_
_entity_poly.entity_id
_entity_poly.type
_entity_poly.pdbx_seq_one_letter_code
_entity_poly.pdbx_strand_id
1 'polypeptide(L)' 'MSWYDRAWQHMHQVHQQALADELDAQAIAKAIDDSYPWVKRSGWPYKAWLRARRAYFPRHQLPMPRAKRPGPDLFSE' A
#
# COMPACT_ATOMS: atom_id res chain seq x y z
N MET A 1 -1.87 18.07 10.62
CA MET A 1 -1.72 17.03 9.57
C MET A 1 -1.67 15.67 10.25
N SER A 2 -2.62 14.77 9.95
CA SER A 2 -2.69 13.44 10.57
C SER A 2 -1.73 12.44 9.91
N TRP A 3 -1.49 11.30 10.57
CA TRP A 3 -0.75 10.19 9.95
C TRP A 3 -1.42 9.67 8.68
N TYR A 4 -2.75 9.75 8.60
CA TYR A 4 -3.52 9.38 7.42
C TYR A 4 -3.24 10.35 6.26
N ASP A 5 -3.26 11.65 6.51
CA ASP A 5 -2.99 12.66 5.47
C ASP A 5 -1.56 12.54 4.93
N ARG A 6 -0.59 12.30 5.83
CA ARG A 6 0.80 12.05 5.45
C ARG A 6 0.95 10.79 4.59
N ALA A 7 0.30 9.69 4.99
CA ALA A 7 0.30 8.47 4.21
C ALA A 7 -0.32 8.69 2.82
N TRP A 8 -1.47 9.38 2.76
CA TRP A 8 -2.17 9.67 1.52
C TRP A 8 -1.34 10.52 0.56
N GLN A 9 -0.73 11.61 1.06
CA GLN A 9 0.14 12.47 0.26
C GLN A 9 1.33 11.71 -0.32
N HIS A 10 1.96 10.87 0.50
CA HIS A 10 3.08 10.04 0.08
C HIS A 10 2.66 9.02 -0.99
N MET A 11 1.55 8.31 -0.79
CA MET A 11 0.99 7.40 -1.79
C MET A 11 0.69 8.12 -3.10
N HIS A 12 0.16 9.35 -3.02
CA HIS A 12 -0.15 10.13 -4.20
C HIS A 12 1.09 10.58 -4.97
N GLN A 13 2.13 11.04 -4.29
CA GLN A 13 3.41 11.36 -4.93
C GLN A 13 4.01 10.16 -5.66
N VAL A 14 4.06 9.01 -5.00
CA VAL A 14 4.62 7.78 -5.59
C VAL A 14 3.77 7.30 -6.75
N HIS A 15 2.45 7.41 -6.66
CA HIS A 15 1.56 7.10 -7.77
C HIS A 15 1.80 8.01 -8.98
N GLN A 16 1.94 9.33 -8.78
CA GLN A 16 2.24 10.25 -9.88
C GLN A 16 3.60 9.96 -10.52
N GLN A 17 4.62 9.64 -9.73
CA GLN A 17 5.94 9.25 -10.25
C GLN A 17 5.83 7.96 -11.07
N ALA A 18 5.15 6.94 -10.53
CA ALA A 18 5.00 5.66 -11.21
C ALA A 18 4.16 5.74 -12.50
N LEU A 19 3.20 6.68 -12.56
CA LEU A 19 2.49 7.00 -13.80
C LEU A 19 3.39 7.69 -14.83
N ALA A 20 4.29 8.58 -14.39
CA ALA A 20 5.28 9.21 -15.26
C ALA A 20 6.28 8.20 -15.83
N ASP A 21 6.57 7.15 -15.07
CA ASP A 21 7.41 6.02 -15.48
C ASP A 21 6.64 4.96 -16.31
N GLU A 22 5.39 5.24 -16.70
CA GLU A 22 4.50 4.35 -17.48
C GLU A 22 4.34 2.95 -16.88
N LEU A 23 4.38 2.85 -15.55
CA LEU A 23 4.27 1.57 -14.85
C LEU A 23 2.83 1.03 -14.85
N ASP A 24 2.70 -0.29 -14.98
CA ASP A 24 1.41 -0.97 -14.83
C ASP A 24 0.83 -0.81 -13.43
N ALA A 25 -0.50 -0.90 -13.30
CA ALA A 25 -1.21 -0.75 -12.02
C ALA A 25 -0.67 -1.68 -10.91
N GLN A 26 -0.19 -2.88 -11.26
CA GLN A 26 0.44 -3.81 -10.31
C GLN A 26 1.81 -3.32 -9.84
N ALA A 27 2.62 -2.76 -10.74
CA ALA A 27 3.90 -2.17 -10.41
C ALA A 27 3.73 -0.89 -9.58
N ILE A 28 2.74 -0.06 -9.89
CA ILE A 28 2.34 1.11 -9.08
C ILE A 28 1.97 0.69 -7.66
N ALA A 29 1.10 -0.31 -7.51
CA ALA A 29 0.69 -0.82 -6.20
C ALA A 29 1.88 -1.31 -5.36
N LYS A 30 2.83 -2.01 -6.00
CA LYS A 30 4.07 -2.47 -5.36
C LYS A 30 4.97 -1.29 -4.99
N ALA A 31 5.17 -0.33 -5.88
CA ALA A 31 5.97 0.86 -5.63
C ALA A 31 5.44 1.66 -4.43
N ILE A 32 4.11 1.81 -4.34
CA ILE A 32 3.48 2.43 -3.17
C ILE A 32 3.82 1.65 -1.89
N ASP A 33 3.62 0.33 -1.86
CA ASP A 33 3.90 -0.49 -0.67
C ASP A 33 5.39 -0.50 -0.26
N ASP A 34 6.31 -0.45 -1.23
CA ASP A 34 7.75 -0.39 -1.00
C ASP A 34 8.24 0.99 -0.56
N SER A 35 7.57 2.05 -1.01
CA SER A 35 7.92 3.44 -0.70
C SER A 35 7.65 3.86 0.75
N TYR A 36 7.11 2.97 1.60
CA TYR A 36 6.70 3.27 2.97
C TYR A 36 7.80 4.05 3.73
N PRO A 37 7.57 5.32 4.11
CA PRO A 37 8.63 6.23 4.53
C PRO A 37 9.06 6.06 6.00
N TRP A 38 8.37 5.21 6.78
CA TRP A 38 8.66 5.05 8.21
C TRP A 38 9.46 3.77 8.48
N VAL A 39 10.49 3.88 9.31
CA VAL A 39 11.48 2.81 9.55
C VAL A 39 10.87 1.51 10.08
N LYS A 40 9.76 1.59 10.85
CA LYS A 40 9.06 0.41 11.38
C LYS A 40 7.64 0.31 10.84
N ARG A 41 7.28 -0.86 10.32
CA ARG A 41 5.90 -1.24 9.97
C ARG A 41 5.12 -1.62 11.23
N SER A 42 5.04 -0.72 12.20
CA SER A 42 4.35 -0.93 13.48
C SER A 42 3.72 0.35 14.03
N GLY A 43 2.81 0.19 15.01
CA GLY A 43 2.17 1.31 15.70
C GLY A 43 1.14 2.08 14.86
N TRP A 44 0.86 3.31 15.31
CA TRP A 44 -0.13 4.20 14.70
C TRP A 44 0.17 4.63 13.25
N PRO A 45 1.42 4.93 12.85
CA PRO A 45 1.74 5.30 11.47
C PRO A 45 1.40 4.18 10.49
N TYR A 46 1.72 2.94 10.85
CA TYR A 46 1.43 1.78 10.01
C TYR A 46 -0.07 1.49 9.90
N LYS A 47 -0.82 1.62 11.00
CA LYS A 47 -2.30 1.50 10.96
C LYS A 47 -2.94 2.57 10.07
N ALA A 48 -2.47 3.81 10.16
CA ALA A 48 -2.95 4.90 9.32
C ALA A 48 -2.62 4.67 7.84
N TRP A 49 -1.41 4.18 7.54
CA TRP A 49 -1.01 3.77 6.20
C TRP A 49 -1.92 2.68 5.63
N LEU A 50 -2.17 1.60 6.36
CA LEU A 50 -3.07 0.53 5.90
C LEU A 50 -4.50 1.05 5.65
N ARG A 51 -4.98 1.98 6.47
CA ARG A 51 -6.29 2.62 6.28
C ARG A 51 -6.32 3.50 5.03
N ALA A 52 -5.29 4.31 4.80
CA ALA A 52 -5.14 5.12 3.60
C ALA A 52 -5.08 4.24 2.34
N ARG A 53 -4.23 3.20 2.36
CA ARG A 53 -4.06 2.22 1.28
C ARG A 53 -5.39 1.59 0.86
N ARG A 54 -6.19 1.14 1.83
CA ARG A 54 -7.48 0.49 1.60
C ARG A 54 -8.50 1.42 0.92
N ALA A 55 -8.42 2.73 1.15
CA ALA A 55 -9.27 3.73 0.50
C ALA A 55 -8.68 4.20 -0.85
N TYR A 56 -7.35 4.27 -0.95
CA TYR A 56 -6.64 4.79 -2.12
C TYR A 56 -6.71 3.82 -3.31
N PHE A 57 -6.45 2.53 -3.08
CA PHE A 57 -6.31 1.55 -4.16
C PHE A 57 -7.59 1.39 -5.00
N PRO A 58 -8.79 1.22 -4.41
CA PRO A 58 -10.03 1.15 -5.17
C PRO A 58 -10.32 2.45 -5.94
N ARG A 59 -9.98 3.61 -5.35
CA ARG A 59 -10.22 4.92 -5.98
C ARG A 59 -9.38 5.15 -7.24
N HIS A 60 -8.22 4.51 -7.31
CA HIS A 60 -7.28 4.61 -8.43
C HIS A 60 -7.21 3.33 -9.27
N GLN A 61 -8.16 2.39 -9.10
CA GLN A 61 -8.20 1.11 -9.82
C GLN A 61 -6.91 0.29 -9.69
N LEU A 62 -6.18 0.47 -8.58
CA LEU A 62 -4.98 -0.28 -8.29
C LEU A 62 -5.34 -1.64 -7.70
N PRO A 63 -4.66 -2.73 -8.13
CA PRO A 63 -4.83 -4.02 -7.50
C PRO A 63 -4.34 -3.94 -6.05
N MET A 64 -5.19 -4.31 -5.09
CA MET A 64 -4.71 -4.61 -3.74
C MET A 64 -4.12 -6.02 -3.78
N PRO A 65 -2.78 -6.18 -3.73
CA PRO A 65 -2.23 -7.50 -3.51
C PRO A 65 -2.71 -7.93 -2.13
N ARG A 66 -3.71 -8.82 -2.12
CA ARG A 66 -4.12 -9.52 -0.90
C ARG A 66 -2.85 -10.19 -0.38
N ALA A 67 -2.56 -10.03 0.90
CA ALA A 67 -1.61 -10.93 1.55
C ALA A 67 -2.06 -12.34 1.14
N LYS A 68 -1.17 -13.10 0.46
CA LYS A 68 -1.46 -14.48 0.10
C LYS A 68 -2.02 -15.13 1.36
N ARG A 69 -3.26 -15.61 1.33
CA ARG A 69 -3.74 -16.47 2.42
C ARG A 69 -2.64 -17.54 2.56
N PRO A 70 -2.10 -17.79 3.77
CA PRO A 70 -1.29 -18.98 3.94
C PRO A 70 -2.11 -20.14 3.37
N GLY A 71 -1.49 -20.95 2.50
CA GLY A 71 -2.15 -22.09 1.88
C GLY A 71 -2.81 -22.94 2.96
N PRO A 72 -3.95 -23.59 2.67
CA PRO A 72 -4.70 -24.36 3.64
C PRO A 72 -3.97 -25.67 4.00
N ASP A 73 -2.79 -25.62 4.62
CA ASP A 73 -2.03 -26.81 5.04
C ASP A 73 -1.07 -26.49 6.20
N LEU A 74 -1.61 -26.07 7.35
CA LEU A 74 -0.84 -26.02 8.61
C LEU A 74 -1.58 -26.67 9.80
N PHE A 75 -2.69 -27.38 9.56
CA PHE A 75 -3.46 -28.09 10.59
C PHE A 75 -3.99 -29.45 10.07
N SER A 76 -3.10 -30.25 9.47
CA SER A 76 -3.37 -31.68 9.26
C SER A 76 -2.61 -32.44 10.35
N GLU A 77 -3.33 -32.78 11.43
CA GLU A 77 -2.94 -33.83 12.39
C GLU A 77 -3.45 -35.20 11.90
#